data_AF-A0AAU9VMR0-F1
#
_entry.id   AF-A0AAU9VMR0-F1
#
_cell.length_a   1.000
_cell.length_b   1.000
_cell.length_c   1.000
_cell.angle_alpha   90.00
_cell.angle_beta   90.00
_cell.angle_gamma   90.00
#
_symmetry.space_group_name_H-M   'P 1'
#
loop_
_entity.id
_entity.type
_entity.pdbx_description
1 polymer ?
#
loop_
_entity_poly.entity_id
_entity_poly.type
_entity_poly.pdbx_seq_one_letter_code
_entity_poly.pdbx_strand_id
1 'polypeptide(L)'
;IICTDVEIEPVLQEITGEELNRGANKAPDARLDVHARGFWDRQQSAFFDVRVCHPNADSYRELSPKQIFQLHENEKKRQYSRRVLEVEQGTFIPLVFTSTGGMADECKRFHSRLAELLALKKGDDYATTISWIRAKVSFAILRSALLCLRGTRSKRRAANISDIDITSESAQARI
;
A
#
# COMPACT_ATOMS: atom_id res chain seq x y z
N ILE A 1 6.76 -16.53 -11.64
CA ILE A 1 6.96 -15.67 -10.44
C ILE A 1 6.53 -14.27 -10.82
N ILE A 2 5.61 -13.65 -10.06
CA ILE A 2 4.91 -12.43 -10.49
C ILE A 2 5.57 -11.17 -9.93
N CYS A 3 5.78 -11.10 -8.61
CA CYS A 3 6.69 -10.15 -7.98
C CYS A 3 7.79 -10.90 -7.22
N THR A 4 8.99 -10.34 -7.19
CA THR A 4 10.15 -10.83 -6.43
C THR A 4 10.67 -9.72 -5.53
N ASP A 5 11.55 -10.06 -4.59
CA ASP A 5 12.27 -9.06 -3.79
C ASP A 5 11.29 -8.13 -3.07
N VAL A 6 10.37 -8.74 -2.31
CA VAL A 6 9.35 -8.00 -1.56
C VAL A 6 9.88 -7.76 -0.16
N GLU A 7 10.09 -6.49 0.18
CA GLU A 7 10.69 -6.08 1.44
C GLU A 7 9.80 -5.05 2.15
N ILE A 8 9.80 -5.10 3.48
CA ILE A 8 9.10 -4.14 4.35
C ILE A 8 10.14 -3.23 4.97
N GLU A 9 9.87 -1.93 4.96
CA GLU A 9 10.78 -0.90 5.46
C GLU A 9 12.20 -0.99 4.84
N PRO A 10 12.40 -1.12 3.51
CA PRO A 10 13.73 -1.06 2.91
C PRO A 10 14.45 0.25 3.25
N VAL A 11 15.76 0.16 3.51
CA VAL A 11 16.65 1.33 3.65
C VAL A 11 16.99 1.83 2.26
N LEU A 12 16.80 3.13 2.03
CA LEU A 12 17.18 3.77 0.77
C LEU A 12 18.70 3.98 0.72
N GLN A 13 19.25 3.88 -0.48
CA GLN A 13 20.66 4.18 -0.75
C GLN A 13 21.01 5.60 -0.31
N GLU A 14 22.26 5.77 0.11
CA GLU A 14 22.81 7.07 0.47
C GLU A 14 22.91 7.97 -0.78
N ILE A 15 22.73 9.27 -0.56
CA ILE A 15 22.84 10.27 -1.61
C ILE A 15 24.32 10.62 -1.75
N THR A 16 24.88 10.42 -2.94
CA THR A 16 26.32 10.59 -3.22
C THR A 16 26.65 11.84 -4.03
N GLY A 17 25.63 12.60 -4.46
CA GLY A 17 25.81 13.86 -5.18
C GLY A 17 24.58 14.32 -5.97
N GLU A 18 23.46 13.62 -5.87
CA GLU A 18 22.25 13.84 -6.65
C GLU A 18 21.50 15.12 -6.20
N GLU A 19 21.15 15.96 -7.18
CA GLU A 19 20.38 17.17 -6.94
C GLU A 19 18.88 16.90 -6.84
N LEU A 20 18.42 16.60 -5.63
CA LEU A 20 16.99 16.39 -5.36
C LEU A 20 16.21 17.70 -5.21
N ASN A 21 14.92 17.67 -5.56
CA ASN A 21 14.00 18.80 -5.44
C ASN A 21 13.87 19.32 -3.99
N ARG A 22 13.44 20.58 -3.85
CA ARG A 22 13.15 21.16 -2.53
C ARG A 22 12.06 20.36 -1.82
N GLY A 23 12.36 19.93 -0.59
CA GLY A 23 11.46 19.12 0.25
C GLY A 23 11.62 17.60 0.10
N ALA A 24 12.57 17.13 -0.73
CA ALA A 24 12.95 15.73 -0.76
C ALA A 24 13.60 15.29 0.56
N ASN A 25 13.33 14.07 1.00
CA ASN A 25 13.95 13.50 2.18
C ASN A 25 15.39 13.06 1.85
N LYS A 26 16.37 13.74 2.46
CA LYS A 26 17.81 13.50 2.26
C LYS A 26 18.46 12.72 3.40
N ALA A 27 17.68 12.20 4.35
CA ALA A 27 18.22 11.45 5.47
C ALA A 27 18.96 10.18 4.97
N PRO A 28 20.15 9.86 5.53
CA PRO A 28 20.92 8.69 5.13
C PRO A 28 20.21 7.37 5.47
N ASP A 29 19.38 7.36 6.51
CA ASP A 29 18.58 6.23 6.98
C ASP A 29 17.11 6.31 6.53
N ALA A 30 16.81 7.04 5.45
CA ALA A 30 15.46 7.14 4.96
C ALA A 30 14.92 5.76 4.55
N ARG A 31 13.69 5.46 4.93
CA ARG A 31 13.00 4.20 4.64
C ARG A 31 11.65 4.48 3.99
N LEU A 32 11.24 3.58 3.11
CA LEU A 32 9.89 3.52 2.55
C LEU A 32 9.19 2.28 3.10
N ASP A 33 7.86 2.25 3.13
CA ASP A 33 7.16 1.18 3.85
C ASP A 33 7.25 -0.18 3.15
N VAL A 34 7.23 -0.20 1.82
CA VAL A 34 7.26 -1.46 1.04
C VAL A 34 8.08 -1.28 -0.24
N HIS A 35 8.87 -2.29 -0.58
CA HIS A 35 9.48 -2.46 -1.90
C HIS A 35 9.02 -3.77 -2.53
N ALA A 36 8.86 -3.76 -3.85
CA ALA A 36 8.61 -4.95 -4.64
C ALA A 36 9.19 -4.79 -6.04
N ARG A 37 9.94 -5.80 -6.50
CA ARG A 37 10.42 -5.87 -7.89
C ARG A 37 9.42 -6.62 -8.78
N GLY A 38 9.13 -6.06 -9.96
CA GLY A 38 8.22 -6.67 -10.94
C GLY A 38 6.75 -6.27 -10.82
N PHE A 39 6.42 -5.29 -9.96
CA PHE A 39 5.03 -4.94 -9.67
C PHE A 39 4.30 -4.26 -10.85
N TRP A 40 4.93 -3.25 -11.45
CA TRP A 40 4.41 -2.56 -12.63
C TRP A 40 4.93 -3.24 -13.90
N ASP A 41 6.23 -3.11 -14.12
CA ASP A 41 6.94 -3.71 -15.24
C ASP A 41 7.91 -4.79 -14.79
N ARG A 42 8.23 -5.72 -15.69
CA ARG A 42 9.15 -6.83 -15.41
C ARG A 42 10.51 -6.28 -14.97
N GLN A 43 11.03 -6.81 -13.86
CA GLN A 43 12.32 -6.44 -13.24
C GLN A 43 12.42 -5.01 -12.71
N GLN A 44 11.41 -4.14 -12.86
CA GLN A 44 11.43 -2.80 -12.31
C GLN A 44 11.12 -2.81 -10.81
N SER A 45 11.88 -2.06 -10.01
CA SER A 45 11.60 -1.84 -8.59
C SER A 45 10.46 -0.83 -8.42
N ALA A 46 9.49 -1.17 -7.58
CA ALA A 46 8.43 -0.27 -7.15
C ALA A 46 8.52 -0.08 -5.63
N PHE A 47 8.44 1.17 -5.19
CA PHE A 47 8.46 1.54 -3.79
C PHE A 47 7.15 2.21 -3.41
N PHE A 48 6.67 1.87 -2.22
CA PHE A 48 5.39 2.32 -1.71
C PHE A 48 5.56 2.92 -0.32
N ASP A 49 4.77 3.94 -0.06
CA ASP A 49 4.68 4.57 1.25
C ASP A 49 3.21 4.82 1.57
N VAL A 50 2.80 4.39 2.75
CA VAL A 50 1.41 4.31 3.21
C VAL A 50 1.11 5.52 4.09
N ARG A 51 -0.02 6.16 3.80
CA ARG A 51 -0.55 7.24 4.65
C ARG A 51 -2.02 7.04 4.91
N VAL A 52 -2.41 7.17 6.18
CA VAL A 52 -3.82 7.26 6.58
C VAL A 52 -4.08 8.67 7.11
N CYS A 53 -5.06 9.37 6.54
CA CYS A 53 -5.49 10.70 7.01
C CYS A 53 -6.92 10.69 7.53
N HIS A 54 -7.26 11.66 8.38
CA HIS A 54 -8.64 11.87 8.83
C HIS A 54 -9.29 12.97 7.98
N PRO A 55 -10.26 12.66 7.11
CA PRO A 55 -10.78 13.62 6.13
C PRO A 55 -11.63 14.73 6.77
N ASN A 56 -12.16 14.50 7.98
CA ASN A 56 -12.99 15.48 8.70
C ASN A 56 -12.18 16.35 9.68
N ALA A 57 -10.86 16.35 9.57
CA ALA A 57 -10.02 17.23 10.40
C ALA A 57 -10.31 18.71 10.07
N ASP A 58 -10.27 19.58 11.09
CA ASP A 58 -10.57 21.01 10.92
C ASP A 58 -9.67 21.71 9.90
N SER A 59 -8.42 21.24 9.76
CA SER A 59 -7.48 21.74 8.75
C SER A 59 -7.92 21.50 7.31
N TYR A 60 -8.90 20.62 7.07
CA TYR A 60 -9.42 20.28 5.76
C TYR A 60 -10.84 20.80 5.52
N ARG A 61 -11.39 21.63 6.41
CA ARG A 61 -12.78 22.10 6.38
C ARG A 61 -13.19 22.72 5.04
N GLU A 62 -12.28 23.40 4.37
CA GLU A 62 -12.52 24.08 3.08
C GLU A 62 -12.11 23.25 1.86
N LEU A 63 -11.58 22.03 2.07
CA LEU A 63 -11.07 21.17 1.00
C LEU A 63 -12.07 20.07 0.66
N SER A 64 -12.26 19.83 -0.63
CA SER A 64 -12.95 18.64 -1.09
C SER A 64 -12.13 17.37 -0.80
N PRO A 65 -12.76 16.19 -0.63
CA PRO A 65 -12.04 14.92 -0.44
C PRO A 65 -10.97 14.66 -1.51
N LYS A 66 -11.24 15.05 -2.76
CA LYS A 66 -10.27 14.93 -3.87
C LYS A 66 -9.04 15.80 -3.63
N GLN A 67 -9.22 17.04 -3.19
CA GLN A 67 -8.10 17.94 -2.87
C GLN A 67 -7.29 17.42 -1.68
N ILE A 68 -7.94 16.84 -0.66
CA ILE A 68 -7.25 16.20 0.47
C ILE A 68 -6.35 15.06 -0.01
N PHE A 69 -6.86 14.18 -0.89
CA PHE A 69 -6.05 13.10 -1.47
C PHE A 69 -4.86 13.63 -2.28
N GLN A 70 -5.11 14.60 -3.18
CA GLN A 70 -4.06 15.21 -3.99
C GLN A 70 -2.99 15.89 -3.14
N LEU A 71 -3.39 16.60 -2.08
CA LEU A 71 -2.47 17.22 -1.14
C LEU A 71 -1.51 16.18 -0.53
N HIS A 72 -2.06 15.07 -0.05
CA HIS A 72 -1.28 14.01 0.60
C HIS A 72 -0.41 13.19 -0.36
N GLU A 73 -0.92 12.86 -1.55
CA GLU A 73 -0.13 12.21 -2.60
C GLU A 73 1.04 13.12 -3.02
N ASN A 74 0.78 14.40 -3.25
CA ASN A 74 1.80 15.37 -3.64
C ASN A 74 2.85 15.60 -2.55
N GLU A 75 2.44 15.60 -1.27
CA GLU A 75 3.37 15.74 -0.16
C GLU A 75 4.37 14.56 -0.12
N LYS A 76 3.89 13.32 -0.25
CA LYS A 76 4.74 12.13 -0.28
C LYS A 76 5.61 12.08 -1.55
N LYS A 77 5.05 12.42 -2.71
CA LYS A 77 5.82 12.55 -3.96
C LYS A 77 6.93 13.57 -3.86
N ARG A 78 6.65 14.74 -3.26
CA ARG A 78 7.67 15.77 -3.04
C ARG A 78 8.83 15.25 -2.18
N GLN A 79 8.54 14.39 -1.19
CA GLN A 79 9.55 13.81 -0.31
C GLN A 79 10.39 12.74 -0.99
N TYR A 80 9.79 11.84 -1.77
CA TYR A 80 10.47 10.61 -2.17
C TYR A 80 10.54 10.36 -3.68
N SER A 81 9.66 10.95 -4.48
CA SER A 81 9.54 10.60 -5.90
C SER A 81 10.84 10.80 -6.68
N ARG A 82 11.54 11.92 -6.45
CA ARG A 82 12.80 12.21 -7.15
C ARG A 82 13.93 11.30 -6.66
N ARG A 83 14.02 11.06 -5.35
CA ARG A 83 15.04 10.18 -4.76
C ARG A 83 14.89 8.75 -5.27
N VAL A 84 13.67 8.20 -5.26
CA VAL A 84 13.41 6.84 -5.75
C VAL A 84 13.70 6.72 -7.24
N LEU A 85 13.38 7.75 -8.02
CA LEU A 85 13.64 7.74 -9.45
C LEU A 85 15.15 7.82 -9.77
N GLU A 86 15.86 8.75 -9.15
CA GLU A 86 17.27 9.04 -9.50
C GLU A 86 18.28 8.13 -8.81
N VAL A 87 18.03 7.76 -7.55
CA VAL A 87 18.96 6.96 -6.75
C VAL A 87 18.59 5.48 -6.84
N GLU A 88 17.34 5.13 -6.57
CA GLU A 88 16.90 3.72 -6.55
C GLU A 88 16.56 3.15 -7.94
N GLN A 89 16.50 4.01 -8.97
CA GLN A 89 16.08 3.63 -10.33
C GLN A 89 14.74 2.89 -10.34
N GLY A 90 13.79 3.35 -9.51
CA GLY A 90 12.49 2.73 -9.30
C GLY A 90 11.31 3.68 -9.47
N THR A 91 10.11 3.12 -9.36
CA THR A 91 8.85 3.89 -9.39
C THR A 91 8.34 4.09 -7.96
N PHE A 92 7.99 5.33 -7.60
CA PHE A 92 7.40 5.65 -6.30
C PHE A 92 5.88 5.83 -6.40
N ILE A 93 5.14 5.18 -5.49
CA ILE A 93 3.67 5.24 -5.44
C ILE A 93 3.20 5.51 -4.00
N PRO A 94 2.64 6.69 -3.68
CA PRO A 94 2.00 6.94 -2.40
C PRO A 94 0.66 6.21 -2.28
N LEU A 95 0.51 5.42 -1.22
CA LEU A 95 -0.71 4.70 -0.88
C LEU A 95 -1.47 5.49 0.19
N VAL A 96 -2.28 6.45 -0.26
CA VAL A 96 -3.06 7.31 0.64
C VAL A 96 -4.48 6.77 0.85
N PHE A 97 -4.85 6.65 2.11
CA PHE A 97 -6.15 6.23 2.60
C PHE A 97 -6.76 7.29 3.53
N THR A 98 -8.08 7.29 3.65
CA THR A 98 -8.76 7.96 4.77
C THR A 98 -9.10 6.97 5.87
N SER A 99 -9.19 7.45 7.10
CA SER A 99 -9.69 6.66 8.25
C SER A 99 -11.13 6.16 8.06
N THR A 100 -11.88 6.77 7.14
CA THR A 100 -13.24 6.37 6.75
C THR A 100 -13.28 5.32 5.64
N GLY A 101 -12.14 4.84 5.16
CA GLY A 101 -12.04 3.78 4.14
C GLY A 101 -11.96 4.27 2.69
N GLY A 102 -11.82 5.58 2.47
CA GLY A 102 -11.56 6.15 1.15
C GLY A 102 -10.13 5.90 0.69
N MET A 103 -9.93 5.85 -0.63
CA MET A 103 -8.63 5.64 -1.27
C MET A 103 -8.35 6.73 -2.30
N ALA A 104 -7.10 7.18 -2.36
CA ALA A 104 -6.62 8.06 -3.42
C ALA A 104 -6.46 7.31 -4.75
N ASP A 105 -6.27 8.04 -5.85
CA ASP A 105 -6.33 7.46 -7.20
C ASP A 105 -5.15 6.54 -7.50
N GLU A 106 -3.94 6.86 -7.02
CA GLU A 106 -2.79 5.96 -7.16
C GLU A 106 -2.95 4.69 -6.32
N CYS A 107 -3.51 4.83 -5.13
CA CYS A 107 -3.84 3.71 -4.27
C CYS A 107 -4.88 2.78 -4.92
N LYS A 108 -5.90 3.31 -5.61
CA LYS A 108 -6.86 2.49 -6.36
C LYS A 108 -6.19 1.71 -7.48
N ARG A 109 -5.30 2.35 -8.25
CA ARG A 109 -4.54 1.68 -9.34
C ARG A 109 -3.65 0.56 -8.78
N PHE A 110 -2.98 0.82 -7.66
CA PHE A 110 -2.20 -0.20 -6.95
C PHE A 110 -3.07 -1.42 -6.58
N HIS A 111 -4.26 -1.21 -6.02
CA HIS A 111 -5.14 -2.32 -5.64
C HIS A 111 -5.60 -3.14 -6.85
N SER A 112 -5.99 -2.49 -7.95
CA SER A 112 -6.37 -3.19 -9.18
C SER A 112 -5.20 -4.05 -9.69
N ARG A 113 -3.99 -3.48 -9.77
CA ARG A 113 -2.80 -4.22 -10.20
C ARG A 113 -2.48 -5.38 -9.27
N LEU A 114 -2.50 -5.15 -7.96
CA LEU A 114 -2.25 -6.20 -6.97
C LEU A 114 -3.26 -7.35 -7.11
N ALA A 115 -4.54 -7.03 -7.36
CA ALA A 115 -5.58 -8.03 -7.57
C ALA A 115 -5.33 -8.85 -8.84
N GLU A 116 -4.96 -8.23 -9.96
CA GLU A 116 -4.59 -8.94 -11.19
C GLU A 116 -3.43 -9.91 -10.94
N LEU A 117 -2.36 -9.44 -10.28
CA LEU A 117 -1.17 -10.23 -10.02
C LEU A 117 -1.48 -11.39 -9.06
N LEU A 118 -2.30 -11.18 -8.04
CA LEU A 118 -2.69 -12.25 -7.11
C LEU A 118 -3.65 -13.26 -7.74
N ALA A 119 -4.63 -12.79 -8.52
CA ALA A 119 -5.55 -13.65 -9.26
C ALA A 119 -4.79 -14.56 -10.22
N LEU A 120 -3.84 -14.02 -10.99
CA LEU A 120 -2.96 -14.80 -11.87
C LEU A 120 -2.07 -15.78 -11.10
N LYS A 121 -1.57 -15.39 -9.91
CA LYS A 121 -0.72 -16.26 -9.08
C LYS A 121 -1.49 -17.47 -8.56
N LYS A 122 -2.72 -17.25 -8.10
CA LYS A 122 -3.54 -18.24 -7.40
C LYS A 122 -4.48 -19.01 -8.33
N GLY A 123 -4.74 -18.49 -9.53
CA GLY A 123 -5.75 -19.03 -10.44
C GLY A 123 -7.18 -18.65 -10.02
N ASP A 124 -7.35 -17.59 -9.23
CA ASP A 124 -8.65 -17.11 -8.75
C ASP A 124 -9.24 -16.05 -9.68
N ASP A 125 -10.55 -15.81 -9.57
CA ASP A 125 -11.20 -14.72 -10.28
C ASP A 125 -10.77 -13.34 -9.74
N TYR A 126 -10.64 -12.36 -10.64
CA TYR A 126 -10.28 -11.00 -10.29
C TYR A 126 -11.27 -10.36 -9.32
N ALA A 127 -12.59 -10.56 -9.52
CA ALA A 127 -13.62 -9.93 -8.70
C ALA A 127 -13.58 -10.45 -7.25
N THR A 128 -13.40 -11.77 -7.07
CA THR A 128 -13.20 -12.36 -5.73
C THR A 128 -11.93 -11.83 -5.08
N THR A 129 -10.83 -11.77 -5.84
CA THR A 129 -9.52 -11.33 -5.33
C THR A 129 -9.55 -9.86 -4.91
N ILE A 130 -10.04 -8.93 -5.76
CA ILE A 130 -10.11 -7.51 -5.42
C ILE A 130 -11.06 -7.24 -4.26
N SER A 131 -12.18 -7.96 -4.18
CA SER A 131 -13.13 -7.86 -3.07
C SER A 131 -12.47 -8.25 -1.74
N TRP A 132 -11.74 -9.36 -1.73
CA TRP A 132 -10.99 -9.83 -0.57
C TRP A 132 -9.88 -8.87 -0.15
N ILE A 133 -9.11 -8.30 -1.11
CA ILE A 133 -8.05 -7.31 -0.80
C ILE A 133 -8.69 -6.07 -0.16
N ARG A 134 -9.74 -5.52 -0.77
CA ARG A 134 -10.45 -4.35 -0.24
C ARG A 134 -11.01 -4.60 1.16
N ALA A 135 -11.58 -5.79 1.39
CA ALA A 135 -12.05 -6.17 2.72
C ALA A 135 -10.91 -6.19 3.74
N LYS A 136 -9.79 -6.88 3.43
CA LYS A 136 -8.62 -6.95 4.31
C LYS A 136 -8.05 -5.57 4.64
N VAL A 137 -7.88 -4.72 3.65
CA VAL A 137 -7.34 -3.36 3.82
C VAL A 137 -8.29 -2.50 4.65
N SER A 138 -9.60 -2.54 4.39
CA SER A 138 -10.59 -1.82 5.20
C SER A 138 -10.54 -2.23 6.68
N PHE A 139 -10.45 -3.53 6.96
CA PHE A 139 -10.30 -4.02 8.33
C PHE A 139 -8.97 -3.60 8.97
N ALA A 140 -7.88 -3.54 8.20
CA ALA A 140 -6.58 -3.07 8.69
C ALA A 140 -6.64 -1.57 9.05
N ILE A 141 -7.24 -0.74 8.19
CA ILE A 141 -7.43 0.69 8.44
C ILE A 141 -8.29 0.92 9.68
N LEU A 142 -9.42 0.22 9.79
CA LEU A 142 -10.30 0.33 10.96
C LEU A 142 -9.58 -0.06 12.26
N ARG A 143 -8.79 -1.14 12.25
CA ARG A 143 -7.97 -1.55 13.40
C ARG A 143 -6.89 -0.53 13.75
N SER A 144 -6.34 0.17 12.76
CA SER A 144 -5.35 1.22 12.98
C SER A 144 -5.97 2.51 13.52
N ALA A 145 -7.17 2.88 13.05
CA ALA A 145 -7.84 4.13 13.41
C ALA A 145 -8.64 4.05 14.73
N LEU A 146 -9.21 2.89 15.05
CA LEU A 146 -10.07 2.71 16.21
C LEU A 146 -9.37 1.86 17.28
N LEU A 147 -9.05 2.49 18.42
CA LEU A 147 -8.47 1.79 19.59
C LEU A 147 -9.37 0.63 20.08
N CYS A 148 -10.69 0.75 19.90
CA CYS A 148 -11.68 -0.24 20.36
C CYS A 148 -11.69 -1.55 19.55
N LEU A 149 -11.18 -1.54 18.32
CA LEU A 149 -10.98 -2.76 17.52
C LEU A 149 -9.61 -3.39 17.75
N ARG A 150 -8.72 -2.68 18.44
CA ARG A 150 -7.47 -3.21 18.98
C ARG A 150 -7.85 -4.05 20.19
N GLY A 151 -8.24 -5.31 19.93
CA GLY A 151 -8.71 -6.22 20.97
C GLY A 151 -7.79 -6.22 22.20
N THR A 152 -8.38 -6.42 23.38
CA THR A 152 -7.66 -6.64 24.66
C THR A 152 -6.45 -7.56 24.48
N ARG A 153 -5.28 -7.15 24.98
CA ARG A 153 -4.04 -7.98 25.09
C ARG A 153 -4.18 -9.20 26.03
N SER A 154 -5.38 -9.58 26.43
CA SER A 154 -5.57 -10.86 27.11
C SER A 154 -5.47 -11.96 26.07
N LYS A 155 -4.59 -12.96 26.33
CA LYS A 155 -4.43 -14.19 25.54
C LYS A 155 -5.80 -14.84 25.33
N ARG A 156 -6.51 -14.45 24.27
CA ARG A 156 -7.60 -15.28 23.76
C ARG A 156 -6.92 -16.53 23.19
N ARG A 157 -7.46 -17.69 23.56
CA ARG A 157 -7.07 -19.01 23.06
C ARG A 157 -6.71 -18.90 21.58
N ALA A 158 -5.65 -19.57 21.17
CA ALA A 158 -5.26 -19.67 19.76
C ALA A 158 -6.48 -20.11 18.95
N ALA A 159 -7.19 -19.14 18.38
CA ALA A 159 -7.90 -19.41 17.16
C ALA A 159 -6.76 -19.71 16.20
N ASN A 160 -6.69 -20.97 15.74
CA ASN A 160 -5.93 -21.28 14.56
C ASN A 160 -6.53 -20.41 13.46
N ILE A 161 -5.98 -19.21 13.30
CA ILE A 161 -6.05 -18.44 12.07
C ILE A 161 -5.07 -19.16 11.14
N SER A 162 -5.37 -20.43 10.86
CA SER A 162 -4.76 -21.16 9.76
C SER A 162 -5.29 -20.47 8.52
N ASP A 163 -4.41 -19.68 7.92
CA ASP A 163 -4.52 -19.09 6.61
C ASP A 163 -5.82 -18.32 6.32
N ILE A 164 -5.75 -17.00 6.50
CA ILE A 164 -6.62 -16.07 5.77
C ILE A 164 -6.17 -16.06 4.30
N ASP A 165 -6.02 -17.21 3.67
CA ASP A 165 -5.91 -17.33 2.24
C ASP A 165 -7.32 -17.35 1.65
N ILE A 166 -7.43 -16.92 0.39
CA ILE A 166 -8.63 -17.14 -0.40
C ILE A 166 -8.73 -18.65 -0.56
N THR A 167 -9.54 -19.33 0.26
CA THR A 167 -9.90 -20.72 0.01
C THR A 167 -11.00 -20.71 -1.06
N SER A 168 -10.58 -20.71 -2.32
CA SER A 168 -11.47 -21.05 -3.42
C SER A 168 -11.69 -22.56 -3.37
N GLU A 169 -12.81 -23.01 -2.78
CA GLU A 169 -13.28 -24.36 -3.00
C GLU A 169 -13.61 -24.46 -4.49
N SER A 170 -12.68 -25.02 -5.27
CA SER A 170 -12.97 -25.45 -6.63
C SER A 170 -14.13 -26.46 -6.55
N ALA A 171 -15.32 -26.00 -6.88
CA ALA A 171 -16.47 -26.86 -7.08
C ALA A 171 -16.14 -27.82 -8.23
N GLN A 172 -15.70 -29.03 -7.88
CA GLN A 172 -15.70 -30.16 -8.79
C GLN A 172 -17.16 -30.53 -9.07
N ALA A 173 -17.79 -29.79 -9.99
CA ALA A 173 -18.98 -30.25 -10.67
C ALA A 173 -18.53 -31.33 -11.67
N ARG A 174 -18.54 -32.59 -11.21
CA ARG A 174 -18.55 -33.75 -12.10
C ARG A 174 -19.88 -33.77 -12.85
N ILE A 175 -19.83 -33.67 -14.18
CA ILE A 175 -20.66 -34.46 -15.10
C ILE A 175 -19.72 -34.98 -16.17
#